data_AF-A0A519QUK5-F1
#
_entry.id   AF-A0A519QUK5-F1
#
_cell.length_a   1.000
_cell.length_b   1.000
_cell.length_c   1.000
_cell.angle_alpha   90.00
_cell.angle_beta   90.00
_cell.angle_gamma   90.00
#
_symmetry.space_group_name_H-M   'P 1'
#
loop_
_entity.id
_entity.type
_entity.pdbx_description
1 polymer ?
#
loop_
_entity_poly.entity_id
_entity_poly.type
_entity_poly.pdbx_seq_one_letter_code
_entity_poly.pdbx_strand_id
1 'polypeptide(L)'
;MTISSLDLASLLCSRLCHDMLSPVGALTNGLELLSDEKDPEMRQRCFELLEQSARISADKLKFFRLAFGAAGGFGEMVSVTEARALVDALVGNNGRIEVNWALANESLPKPAVKTMLNLALIAIDSLARGGTLDIGAEFRADENGQEASEIVVRATGARIAFDQDIGRALDGSLPDRELASRTAPSAMLRELASSLGGQLQWALSEDALVLGAVLPVA
;
A
#
# COMPACT_ATOMS: atom_id res chain seq x y z
N MET A 1 -7.01 20.09 -17.35
CA MET A 1 -8.19 19.96 -16.47
C MET A 1 -7.76 19.07 -15.33
N THR A 2 -7.81 19.58 -14.11
CA THR A 2 -7.58 18.80 -12.89
C THR A 2 -8.64 17.71 -12.79
N ILE A 3 -8.27 16.48 -12.45
CA ILE A 3 -9.26 15.44 -12.12
C ILE A 3 -10.18 15.97 -11.01
N SER A 4 -11.49 15.73 -11.11
CA SER A 4 -12.39 16.13 -10.04
C SER A 4 -12.21 15.20 -8.84
N SER A 5 -12.39 15.71 -7.62
CA SER A 5 -12.34 14.88 -6.40
C SER A 5 -13.34 13.72 -6.45
N LEU A 6 -14.47 13.90 -7.16
CA LEU A 6 -15.45 12.85 -7.39
C LEU A 6 -14.90 11.74 -8.29
N ASP A 7 -14.26 12.09 -9.40
CA ASP A 7 -13.67 11.10 -10.31
C ASP A 7 -12.54 10.34 -9.62
N LEU A 8 -11.66 11.03 -8.88
CA LEU A 8 -10.60 10.39 -8.11
C LEU A 8 -11.18 9.42 -7.06
N ALA A 9 -12.22 9.82 -6.35
CA ALA A 9 -12.92 8.94 -5.40
C ALA A 9 -13.51 7.71 -6.10
N SER A 10 -14.13 7.86 -7.27
CA SER A 10 -14.65 6.74 -8.07
C SER A 10 -13.54 5.77 -8.54
N LEU A 11 -12.39 6.29 -8.96
CA LEU A 11 -11.24 5.46 -9.34
C LEU A 11 -10.65 4.71 -8.15
N LEU A 12 -10.54 5.36 -6.98
CA LEU A 12 -10.12 4.72 -5.73
C LEU A 12 -11.09 3.61 -5.30
N CYS A 13 -12.41 3.86 -5.34
CA CYS A 13 -13.42 2.84 -5.08
C CYS A 13 -13.26 1.65 -6.03
N SER A 14 -13.05 1.91 -7.32
CA SER A 14 -12.82 0.85 -8.32
C SER A 14 -11.57 0.01 -7.99
N ARG A 15 -10.47 0.64 -7.56
CA ARG A 15 -9.25 -0.05 -7.15
C ARG A 15 -9.47 -0.92 -5.90
N LEU A 16 -10.12 -0.37 -4.88
CA LEU A 16 -10.39 -1.09 -3.63
C LEU A 16 -11.32 -2.28 -3.88
N CYS A 17 -12.37 -2.11 -4.69
CA CYS A 17 -13.25 -3.21 -5.08
C CYS A 17 -12.51 -4.29 -5.86
N HIS A 18 -11.68 -3.91 -6.83
CA HIS A 18 -10.84 -4.85 -7.59
C HIS A 18 -9.94 -5.68 -6.68
N ASP A 19 -9.23 -5.03 -5.76
CA ASP A 19 -8.26 -5.72 -4.89
C ASP A 19 -8.91 -6.63 -3.84
N MET A 20 -10.18 -6.38 -3.52
CA MET A 20 -10.99 -7.24 -2.63
C MET A 20 -11.71 -8.36 -3.38
N LEU A 21 -11.97 -8.21 -4.68
CA LEU A 21 -12.79 -9.17 -5.42
C LEU A 21 -12.18 -10.58 -5.45
N SER A 22 -10.86 -10.68 -5.58
CA SER A 22 -10.17 -11.98 -5.61
C SER A 22 -10.28 -12.76 -4.30
N PRO A 23 -9.85 -12.24 -3.13
CA PRO A 23 -9.92 -13.01 -1.89
C PRO A 23 -11.35 -13.23 -1.41
N VAL A 24 -12.29 -12.32 -1.70
CA VAL A 24 -13.71 -12.52 -1.40
C VAL A 24 -14.34 -13.57 -2.33
N GLY A 25 -14.01 -13.55 -3.63
CA GLY A 25 -14.49 -14.55 -4.58
C GLY A 25 -13.98 -15.96 -4.26
N ALA A 26 -12.75 -16.08 -3.76
CA ALA A 26 -12.19 -17.35 -3.29
C ALA A 26 -13.00 -17.95 -2.13
N LEU A 27 -13.59 -17.11 -1.25
CA LEU A 27 -14.49 -17.57 -0.19
C LEU A 27 -15.77 -18.18 -0.76
N THR A 28 -16.41 -17.49 -1.72
CA THR A 28 -17.62 -18.00 -2.37
C THR A 28 -17.35 -19.33 -3.08
N ASN A 29 -16.27 -19.41 -3.86
CA ASN A 29 -15.88 -20.64 -4.56
C ASN A 29 -15.59 -21.78 -3.59
N GLY A 30 -14.93 -21.50 -2.46
CA GLY A 30 -14.65 -22.50 -1.43
C GLY A 30 -15.91 -23.05 -0.77
N LEU A 31 -16.93 -22.20 -0.55
CA LEU A 31 -18.23 -22.62 0.00
C LEU A 31 -19.02 -23.49 -1.00
N GLU A 32 -18.98 -23.13 -2.28
CA GLU A 32 -19.60 -23.93 -3.36
C GLU A 32 -18.93 -25.30 -3.51
N LEU A 33 -17.60 -25.37 -3.43
CA LEU A 33 -16.89 -26.65 -3.41
C LEU A 33 -17.29 -27.50 -2.19
N LEU A 34 -17.41 -26.87 -1.02
CA LEU A 34 -17.72 -27.56 0.23
C LEU A 34 -19.16 -28.12 0.28
N SER A 35 -20.11 -27.56 -0.46
CA SER A 35 -21.51 -28.00 -0.43
C SER A 35 -21.71 -29.39 -1.02
N ASP A 36 -20.98 -29.71 -2.09
CA ASP A 36 -21.11 -30.98 -2.80
C ASP A 36 -19.98 -31.98 -2.48
N GLU A 37 -18.91 -31.53 -1.83
CA GLU A 37 -17.76 -32.37 -1.49
C GLU A 37 -18.04 -33.29 -0.28
N LYS A 38 -17.79 -34.59 -0.46
CA LYS A 38 -18.02 -35.64 0.54
C LYS A 38 -16.73 -36.26 1.06
N ASP A 39 -15.64 -36.12 0.32
CA ASP A 39 -14.34 -36.63 0.72
C ASP A 39 -13.78 -35.82 1.91
N PRO A 40 -13.48 -36.45 3.07
CA PRO A 40 -13.02 -35.73 4.25
C PRO A 40 -11.72 -34.92 4.04
N GLU A 41 -10.78 -35.42 3.24
CA GLU A 41 -9.52 -34.73 2.99
C GLU A 41 -9.74 -33.48 2.12
N MET A 42 -10.55 -33.59 1.07
CA MET A 42 -10.90 -32.46 0.21
C MET A 42 -11.70 -31.39 0.94
N ARG A 43 -12.62 -31.78 1.84
CA ARG A 43 -13.33 -30.84 2.71
C ARG A 43 -12.35 -30.08 3.62
N GLN A 44 -11.36 -30.77 4.19
CA GLN A 44 -10.34 -30.13 5.04
C GLN A 44 -9.52 -29.10 4.24
N ARG A 45 -9.12 -29.43 3.01
CA ARG A 45 -8.44 -28.47 2.10
C ARG A 45 -9.32 -27.27 1.75
N CYS A 46 -10.63 -27.46 1.58
CA CYS A 46 -11.56 -26.35 1.36
C CYS A 46 -11.62 -25.43 2.58
N PHE A 47 -11.65 -25.97 3.80
CA PHE A 47 -11.60 -25.15 5.02
C PHE A 47 -10.30 -24.35 5.12
N GLU A 48 -9.15 -24.95 4.82
CA GLU A 48 -7.86 -24.24 4.80
C GLU A 48 -7.86 -23.09 3.78
N LEU A 49 -8.41 -23.32 2.59
CA LEU A 49 -8.56 -22.28 1.56
C LEU A 49 -9.50 -21.15 2.00
N LEU A 50 -10.62 -21.49 2.66
CA LEU A 50 -11.56 -20.52 3.20
C LEU A 50 -10.91 -19.68 4.30
N GLU A 51 -10.21 -20.32 5.24
CA GLU A 51 -9.50 -19.63 6.33
C GLU A 51 -8.44 -18.68 5.77
N GLN A 52 -7.63 -19.14 4.82
CA GLN A 52 -6.63 -18.33 4.16
C GLN A 52 -7.26 -17.12 3.43
N SER A 53 -8.34 -17.35 2.68
CA SER A 53 -9.04 -16.28 1.93
C SER A 53 -9.70 -15.26 2.85
N ALA A 54 -10.25 -15.70 3.98
CA ALA A 54 -10.82 -14.84 5.01
C ALA A 54 -9.74 -13.97 5.67
N ARG A 55 -8.59 -14.57 5.99
CA ARG A 55 -7.43 -13.86 6.55
C ARG A 55 -6.90 -12.81 5.58
N ILE A 56 -6.66 -13.17 4.31
CA ILE A 56 -6.21 -12.22 3.27
C ILE A 56 -7.20 -11.06 3.14
N SER A 57 -8.51 -11.35 3.12
CA SER A 57 -9.55 -10.32 3.04
C SER A 57 -9.50 -9.37 4.23
N ALA A 58 -9.40 -9.91 5.45
CA ALA A 58 -9.35 -9.12 6.67
C ALA A 58 -8.08 -8.25 6.74
N ASP A 59 -6.92 -8.80 6.38
CA ASP A 59 -5.65 -8.08 6.41
C ASP A 59 -5.63 -6.94 5.37
N LYS A 60 -6.15 -7.17 4.16
CA LYS A 60 -6.35 -6.11 3.15
C LYS A 60 -7.30 -5.01 3.65
N LEU A 61 -8.43 -5.37 4.25
CA LEU A 61 -9.38 -4.36 4.78
C LEU A 61 -8.76 -3.51 5.90
N LYS A 62 -8.04 -4.13 6.83
CA LYS A 62 -7.32 -3.39 7.90
C LYS A 62 -6.29 -2.44 7.30
N PHE A 63 -5.52 -2.91 6.32
CA PHE A 63 -4.56 -2.08 5.60
C PHE A 63 -5.25 -0.91 4.90
N PHE A 64 -6.30 -1.16 4.12
CA PHE A 64 -7.03 -0.13 3.38
C PHE A 64 -7.65 0.92 4.29
N ARG A 65 -8.09 0.53 5.49
CA ARG A 65 -8.66 1.44 6.48
C ARG A 65 -7.70 2.56 6.87
N LEU A 66 -6.40 2.28 6.96
CA LEU A 66 -5.37 3.27 7.31
C LEU A 66 -4.70 3.87 6.06
N ALA A 67 -4.43 3.07 5.03
CA ALA A 67 -3.76 3.53 3.80
C ALA A 67 -4.64 4.41 2.91
N PHE A 68 -5.96 4.20 2.86
CA PHE A 68 -6.87 4.95 1.98
C PHE A 68 -7.93 5.73 2.74
N GLY A 69 -8.43 5.16 3.85
CA GLY A 69 -9.51 5.76 4.63
C GLY A 69 -9.18 7.11 5.26
N ALA A 70 -10.22 7.74 5.81
CA ALA A 70 -10.10 8.92 6.68
C ALA A 70 -9.49 8.57 8.05
N ALA A 71 -9.32 7.27 8.34
CA ALA A 71 -8.67 6.76 9.53
C ALA A 71 -9.27 7.33 10.84
N GLY A 72 -10.59 7.59 10.89
CA GLY A 72 -11.25 8.26 12.03
C GLY A 72 -11.17 7.54 13.39
N GLY A 73 -10.60 6.33 13.43
CA GLY A 73 -10.25 5.62 14.67
C GLY A 73 -8.78 5.73 15.07
N PHE A 74 -7.97 6.48 14.32
CA PHE A 74 -6.54 6.71 14.57
C PHE A 74 -6.30 8.19 14.89
N GLY A 75 -5.42 8.46 15.86
CA GLY A 75 -5.03 9.82 16.23
C GLY A 75 -4.22 10.53 15.14
N GLU A 76 -3.78 11.75 15.44
CA GLU A 76 -2.87 12.50 14.55
C GLU A 76 -1.48 11.87 14.46
N MET A 77 -1.04 11.21 15.54
CA MET A 77 0.15 10.38 15.57
C MET A 77 -0.26 8.91 15.57
N VAL A 78 0.40 8.11 14.73
CA VAL A 78 0.11 6.69 14.56
C VAL A 78 1.35 5.88 14.91
N SER A 79 1.16 4.82 15.71
CA SER A 79 2.25 3.93 16.10
C SER A 79 2.88 3.24 14.89
N VAL A 80 4.21 3.22 14.84
CA VAL A 80 4.93 2.50 13.77
C VAL A 80 4.73 0.98 13.86
N THR A 81 4.45 0.45 15.05
CA THR A 81 4.13 -0.97 15.27
C THR A 81 2.84 -1.37 14.55
N GLU A 82 1.83 -0.50 14.58
CA GLU A 82 0.57 -0.72 13.84
C GLU A 82 0.84 -0.74 12.34
N ALA A 83 1.57 0.25 11.81
CA ALA A 83 1.92 0.32 10.39
C ALA A 83 2.72 -0.89 9.93
N ARG A 84 3.70 -1.33 10.74
CA ARG A 84 4.49 -2.53 10.51
C ARG A 84 3.62 -3.78 10.44
N ALA A 85 2.72 -3.97 11.40
CA ALA A 85 1.84 -5.14 11.43
C ALA A 85 0.97 -5.23 10.16
N LEU A 86 0.52 -4.10 9.62
CA LEU A 86 -0.27 -4.07 8.38
C LEU A 86 0.54 -4.50 7.14
N VAL A 87 1.77 -4.00 6.99
CA VAL A 87 2.65 -4.38 5.87
C VAL A 87 3.11 -5.82 6.01
N ASP A 88 3.53 -6.24 7.21
CA ASP A 88 3.97 -7.61 7.49
C ASP A 88 2.82 -8.61 7.25
N ALA A 89 1.57 -8.25 7.55
CA ALA A 89 0.40 -9.07 7.22
C ALA A 89 0.14 -9.18 5.71
N LEU A 90 0.29 -8.09 4.95
CA LEU A 90 0.19 -8.14 3.48
C LEU A 90 1.27 -9.03 2.87
N VAL A 91 2.51 -8.88 3.31
CA VAL A 91 3.64 -9.68 2.83
C VAL A 91 3.57 -11.13 3.30
N GLY A 92 3.05 -11.40 4.50
CA GLY A 92 2.86 -12.76 5.01
C GLY A 92 1.96 -13.63 4.12
N ASN A 93 1.09 -13.01 3.32
CA ASN A 93 0.27 -13.68 2.30
C ASN A 93 1.07 -14.02 1.02
N ASN A 94 2.28 -13.48 0.87
CA ASN A 94 3.23 -13.69 -0.23
C ASN A 94 4.64 -13.95 0.32
N GLY A 95 4.89 -15.18 0.79
CA GLY A 95 6.14 -15.58 1.47
C GLY A 95 7.43 -15.53 0.64
N ARG A 96 7.46 -14.80 -0.47
CA ARG A 96 8.63 -14.57 -1.34
C ARG A 96 9.26 -13.19 -1.12
N ILE A 97 8.68 -12.35 -0.25
CA ILE A 97 9.20 -11.01 0.04
C ILE A 97 9.72 -10.98 1.48
N GLU A 98 10.97 -10.55 1.65
CA GLU A 98 11.57 -10.23 2.94
C GLU A 98 11.38 -8.74 3.24
N VAL A 99 11.00 -8.38 4.47
CA VAL A 99 10.75 -6.98 4.86
C VAL A 99 11.76 -6.52 5.89
N ASN A 100 12.44 -5.42 5.61
CA ASN A 100 13.37 -4.76 6.52
C ASN A 100 12.83 -3.40 6.93
N TRP A 101 13.00 -3.06 8.21
CA TRP A 101 12.46 -1.84 8.80
C TRP A 101 13.56 -0.98 9.41
N ALA A 102 13.58 0.31 9.06
CA ALA A 102 14.46 1.33 9.61
C ALA A 102 13.62 2.54 10.06
N LEU A 103 12.97 2.42 11.22
CA LEU A 103 12.05 3.43 11.76
C LEU A 103 12.69 4.12 12.96
N ALA A 104 12.91 5.42 12.87
CA ALA A 104 13.62 6.18 13.91
C ALA A 104 12.71 6.56 15.10
N ASN A 105 11.39 6.62 14.90
CA ASN A 105 10.42 7.10 15.88
C ASN A 105 9.41 6.00 16.26
N GLU A 106 8.85 6.06 17.47
CA GLU A 106 7.79 5.12 17.91
C GLU A 106 6.42 5.43 17.28
N SER A 107 6.23 6.66 16.82
CA SER A 107 5.04 7.10 16.11
C SER A 107 5.40 8.13 15.06
N LEU A 108 4.60 8.19 14.01
CA LEU A 108 4.72 9.15 12.91
C LEU A 108 3.41 9.90 12.72
N PRO A 109 3.43 11.11 12.15
CA PRO A 109 2.21 11.79 11.72
C PRO A 109 1.39 10.90 10.79
N LYS A 110 0.07 10.93 10.95
CA LYS A 110 -0.88 10.12 10.17
C LYS A 110 -0.71 10.28 8.65
N PRO A 111 -0.48 11.48 8.07
CA PRO A 111 -0.16 11.60 6.64
C PRO A 111 1.11 10.86 6.23
N ALA A 112 2.12 10.81 7.09
CA ALA A 112 3.37 10.08 6.86
C ALA A 112 3.13 8.57 6.86
N VAL A 113 2.38 8.04 7.84
CA VAL A 113 2.01 6.62 7.85
C VAL A 113 1.18 6.26 6.62
N LYS A 114 0.20 7.09 6.24
CA LYS A 114 -0.62 6.87 5.04
C LYS A 114 0.25 6.79 3.78
N THR A 115 1.22 7.68 3.65
CA THR A 115 2.16 7.71 2.54
C THR A 115 3.07 6.48 2.54
N MET A 116 3.70 6.16 3.67
CA MET A 116 4.54 4.98 3.83
C MET A 116 3.82 3.68 3.45
N LEU A 117 2.58 3.49 3.92
CA LEU A 117 1.79 2.31 3.59
C LEU A 117 1.53 2.21 2.08
N ASN A 118 1.11 3.30 1.42
CA ASN A 118 0.84 3.26 -0.01
C ASN A 118 2.12 3.04 -0.84
N LEU A 119 3.25 3.65 -0.45
CA LEU A 119 4.54 3.38 -1.11
C LEU A 119 4.95 1.92 -0.92
N ALA A 120 4.76 1.35 0.28
CA ALA A 120 4.98 -0.07 0.53
C ALA A 120 4.09 -0.96 -0.34
N LEU A 121 2.80 -0.63 -0.50
CA LEU A 121 1.90 -1.38 -1.38
C LEU A 121 2.38 -1.37 -2.84
N ILE A 122 2.79 -0.22 -3.36
CA ILE A 122 3.33 -0.09 -4.72
C ILE A 122 4.61 -0.93 -4.88
N ALA A 123 5.50 -0.88 -3.89
CA ALA A 123 6.74 -1.64 -3.90
C ALA A 123 6.48 -3.16 -3.83
N ILE A 124 5.54 -3.62 -3.00
CA ILE A 124 5.11 -5.02 -2.93
C ILE A 124 4.56 -5.50 -4.27
N ASP A 125 3.67 -4.72 -4.89
CA ASP A 125 3.08 -5.04 -6.20
C ASP A 125 4.17 -5.14 -7.30
N SER A 126 5.28 -4.42 -7.16
CA SER A 126 6.40 -4.47 -8.11
C SER A 126 7.27 -5.73 -7.98
N LEU A 127 7.22 -6.44 -6.84
CA LEU A 127 8.02 -7.63 -6.52
C LEU A 127 7.30 -8.93 -6.93
N ALA A 128 6.86 -9.01 -8.20
CA ALA A 128 6.09 -10.15 -8.72
C ALA A 128 6.80 -11.51 -8.58
N ARG A 129 8.14 -11.52 -8.46
CA ARG A 129 8.97 -12.73 -8.27
C ARG A 129 9.57 -12.85 -6.87
N GLY A 130 9.12 -12.03 -5.92
CA GLY A 130 9.77 -11.90 -4.62
C GLY A 130 10.99 -11.01 -4.64
N GLY A 131 11.65 -10.90 -3.49
CA GLY A 131 12.78 -10.00 -3.27
C GLY A 131 12.77 -9.42 -1.87
N THR A 132 13.33 -8.23 -1.72
CA THR A 132 13.45 -7.52 -0.45
C THR A 132 12.72 -6.19 -0.52
N LEU A 133 12.01 -5.85 0.55
CA LEU A 133 11.32 -4.60 0.77
C LEU A 133 11.95 -3.89 1.97
N ASP A 134 12.74 -2.85 1.72
CA ASP A 134 13.33 -2.02 2.76
C ASP A 134 12.47 -0.77 2.97
N ILE A 135 12.02 -0.54 4.20
CA ILE A 135 11.17 0.62 4.55
C ILE A 135 11.88 1.44 5.62
N GLY A 136 12.19 2.69 5.28
CA GLY A 136 12.77 3.69 6.17
C GLY A 136 11.80 4.85 6.40
N ALA A 137 11.69 5.31 7.64
CA ALA A 137 10.98 6.55 7.93
C ALA A 137 11.53 7.22 9.20
N GLU A 138 11.63 8.54 9.15
CA GLU A 138 11.97 9.38 10.29
C GLU A 138 11.08 10.62 10.33
N PHE A 139 10.84 11.12 11.53
CA PHE A 139 10.18 12.38 11.81
C PHE A 139 11.13 13.23 12.64
N ARG A 140 11.60 14.35 12.07
CA ARG A 140 12.60 15.23 12.68
C ARG A 140 12.40 16.69 12.27
N ALA A 141 12.96 17.59 13.06
CA ALA A 141 13.14 18.99 12.68
C ALA A 141 14.44 19.16 11.87
N ASP A 142 14.39 20.00 10.83
CA ASP A 142 15.58 20.44 10.10
C ASP A 142 16.39 21.49 10.92
N GLU A 143 17.49 21.96 10.34
CA GLU A 143 18.36 22.98 10.97
C GLU A 143 17.64 24.32 11.25
N ASN A 144 16.52 24.57 10.57
CA ASN A 144 15.69 25.76 10.73
C ASN A 144 14.52 25.54 11.71
N GLY A 145 14.43 24.36 12.32
CA GLY A 145 13.35 23.97 13.23
C GLY A 145 12.05 23.56 12.53
N GLN A 146 12.08 23.34 11.21
CA GLN A 146 10.92 22.88 10.46
C GLN A 146 10.81 21.36 10.56
N GLU A 147 9.71 20.88 11.12
CA GLU A 147 9.44 19.44 11.25
C GLU A 147 8.98 18.85 9.92
N ALA A 148 9.59 17.71 9.56
CA ALA A 148 9.21 16.95 8.38
C ALA A 148 9.33 15.45 8.64
N SER A 149 8.48 14.69 7.97
CA SER A 149 8.63 13.24 7.83
C SER A 149 9.35 12.92 6.53
N GLU A 150 10.45 12.17 6.62
CA GLU A 150 11.18 11.63 5.47
C GLU A 150 10.90 10.13 5.38
N ILE A 151 10.49 9.66 4.21
CA ILE A 151 10.10 8.26 3.98
C ILE A 151 10.83 7.76 2.75
N VAL A 152 11.36 6.54 2.84
CA VAL A 152 11.91 5.80 1.70
C VAL A 152 11.40 4.36 1.73
N VAL A 153 10.97 3.88 0.57
CA VAL A 153 10.62 2.49 0.36
C VAL A 153 11.42 1.99 -0.84
N ARG A 154 12.17 0.92 -0.64
CA ARG A 154 12.96 0.28 -1.70
C ARG A 154 12.51 -1.16 -1.88
N ALA A 155 12.09 -1.48 -3.10
CA ALA A 155 11.94 -2.86 -3.54
C ALA A 155 13.19 -3.27 -4.32
N THR A 156 13.78 -4.41 -3.98
CA THR A 156 14.93 -5.00 -4.70
C THR A 156 14.63 -6.45 -5.07
N GLY A 157 14.90 -6.85 -6.31
CA GLY A 157 14.67 -8.22 -6.75
C GLY A 157 15.24 -8.51 -8.13
N ALA A 158 15.19 -9.78 -8.55
CA ALA A 158 15.75 -10.20 -9.85
C ALA A 158 15.08 -9.53 -11.06
N ARG A 159 13.85 -9.02 -10.91
CA ARG A 159 13.16 -8.19 -11.89
C ARG A 159 12.07 -7.38 -11.19
N ILE A 160 12.08 -6.07 -11.40
CA ILE A 160 11.02 -5.17 -10.94
C ILE A 160 9.91 -5.06 -11.99
N ALA A 161 8.69 -5.45 -11.62
CA ALA A 161 7.50 -5.33 -12.44
C ALA A 161 6.76 -4.02 -12.12
N PHE A 162 7.37 -2.88 -12.44
CA PHE A 162 6.80 -1.57 -12.15
C PHE A 162 6.22 -0.90 -13.39
N ASP A 163 4.98 -0.44 -13.29
CA ASP A 163 4.37 0.40 -14.31
C ASP A 163 4.74 1.86 -14.07
N GLN A 164 5.41 2.46 -15.03
CA GLN A 164 5.89 3.84 -14.90
C GLN A 164 4.77 4.86 -14.79
N ASP A 165 3.54 4.59 -15.25
CA ASP A 165 2.41 5.51 -15.05
C ASP A 165 2.02 5.65 -13.58
N ILE A 166 2.31 4.63 -12.75
CA ILE A 166 2.16 4.74 -11.29
C ILE A 166 3.15 5.76 -10.72
N GLY A 167 4.40 5.74 -11.21
CA GLY A 167 5.44 6.71 -10.85
C GLY A 167 5.13 8.11 -11.35
N ARG A 168 4.75 8.24 -12.62
CA ARG A 168 4.32 9.51 -13.24
C ARG A 168 3.10 10.10 -12.54
N ALA A 169 2.20 9.28 -12.00
CA ALA A 169 1.09 9.77 -11.19
C ALA A 169 1.55 10.31 -9.83
N LEU A 170 2.57 9.70 -9.20
CA LEU A 170 3.16 10.16 -7.93
C LEU A 170 3.85 11.52 -8.08
N ASP A 171 4.67 11.69 -9.12
CA ASP A 171 5.43 12.94 -9.36
C ASP A 171 4.62 14.03 -10.10
N GLY A 172 3.41 13.69 -10.57
CA GLY A 172 2.52 14.63 -11.24
C GLY A 172 2.75 14.81 -12.74
N SER A 173 3.66 14.04 -13.35
CA SER A 173 3.92 14.06 -14.80
C SER A 173 2.92 13.26 -15.64
N LEU A 174 2.04 12.47 -15.01
CA LEU A 174 0.93 11.80 -15.69
C LEU A 174 -0.24 12.79 -15.88
N PRO A 175 -0.72 13.01 -17.12
CA PRO A 175 -1.89 13.84 -17.37
C PRO A 175 -3.13 13.28 -16.66
N ASP A 176 -3.94 14.15 -16.06
CA ASP A 176 -5.12 13.71 -15.29
C ASP A 176 -6.14 12.91 -16.12
N ARG A 177 -6.24 13.17 -17.43
CA ARG A 177 -7.08 12.38 -18.36
C ARG A 177 -6.62 10.94 -18.57
N GLU A 178 -5.39 10.62 -18.16
CA GLU A 178 -4.79 9.27 -18.23
C GLU A 178 -4.85 8.57 -16.86
N LEU A 179 -5.39 9.22 -15.83
CA LEU A 179 -5.62 8.58 -14.54
C LEU A 179 -6.63 7.43 -14.68
N ALA A 180 -6.32 6.33 -14.01
CA ALA A 180 -7.12 5.12 -13.98
C ALA A 180 -7.13 4.57 -12.56
N SER A 181 -7.96 3.55 -12.30
CA SER A 181 -8.08 2.91 -10.98
C SER A 181 -6.72 2.51 -10.40
N ARG A 182 -5.82 2.00 -11.25
CA ARG A 182 -4.48 1.58 -10.84
C ARG A 182 -3.53 2.72 -10.44
N THR A 183 -3.67 3.92 -11.00
CA THR A 183 -2.82 5.09 -10.71
C THR A 183 -3.47 6.04 -9.69
N ALA A 184 -4.75 5.84 -9.37
CA ALA A 184 -5.49 6.66 -8.41
C ALA A 184 -4.85 6.71 -7.00
N PRO A 185 -4.29 5.63 -6.41
CA PRO A 185 -3.52 5.71 -5.17
C PRO A 185 -2.36 6.71 -5.23
N SER A 186 -1.61 6.71 -6.34
CA SER A 186 -0.50 7.63 -6.54
C SER A 186 -0.96 9.09 -6.66
N ALA A 187 -2.05 9.34 -7.39
CA ALA A 187 -2.64 10.67 -7.48
C ALA A 187 -3.17 11.16 -6.12
N MET A 188 -3.79 10.29 -5.33
CA MET A 188 -4.22 10.60 -3.96
C MET A 188 -3.03 10.99 -3.07
N LEU A 189 -1.92 10.24 -3.15
CA LEU A 189 -0.71 10.60 -2.41
C LEU A 189 -0.13 11.95 -2.85
N ARG A 190 -0.14 12.23 -4.15
CA ARG A 190 0.32 13.51 -4.70
C ARG A 190 -0.49 14.67 -4.15
N GLU A 191 -1.82 14.55 -4.11
CA GLU A 191 -2.72 15.55 -3.53
C GLU A 191 -2.45 15.74 -2.03
N LEU A 192 -2.28 14.64 -1.29
CA LEU A 192 -1.92 14.67 0.13
C LEU A 192 -0.60 15.41 0.35
N ALA A 193 0.47 15.03 -0.36
CA ALA A 193 1.78 15.65 -0.24
C ALA A 193 1.72 17.14 -0.61
N SER A 194 1.05 17.48 -1.72
CA SER A 194 0.87 18.87 -2.15
C SER A 194 0.13 19.72 -1.12
N SER A 195 -0.87 19.15 -0.44
CA SER A 195 -1.63 19.87 0.61
C SER A 195 -0.77 20.23 1.83
N LEU A 196 0.33 19.51 2.04
CA LEU A 196 1.31 19.74 3.13
C LEU A 196 2.55 20.51 2.64
N GLY A 197 2.61 20.91 1.38
CA GLY A 197 3.83 21.46 0.77
C GLY A 197 4.98 20.44 0.62
N GLY A 198 4.66 19.15 0.71
CA GLY A 198 5.60 18.04 0.57
C GLY A 198 5.81 17.60 -0.88
N GLN A 199 6.69 16.61 -1.04
CA GLN A 199 7.10 16.09 -2.35
C GLN A 199 7.16 14.56 -2.35
N LEU A 200 6.91 13.97 -3.51
CA LEU A 200 7.05 12.55 -3.79
C LEU A 200 8.05 12.36 -4.93
N GLN A 201 8.83 11.29 -4.85
CA GLN A 201 9.85 10.97 -5.85
C GLN A 201 9.90 9.46 -6.07
N TRP A 202 10.37 9.06 -7.25
CA TRP A 202 10.60 7.65 -7.58
C TRP A 202 11.79 7.49 -8.51
N ALA A 203 12.45 6.34 -8.43
CA ALA A 203 13.53 5.95 -9.32
C ALA A 203 13.43 4.45 -9.62
N LEU A 204 13.62 4.07 -10.87
CA LEU A 204 13.56 2.69 -11.34
C LEU A 204 14.91 2.31 -11.98
N SER A 205 15.52 1.24 -11.50
CA SER A 205 16.61 0.50 -12.14
C SER A 205 16.13 -0.88 -12.62
N GLU A 206 17.04 -1.69 -13.16
CA GLU A 206 16.72 -3.06 -13.59
C GLU A 206 16.28 -3.96 -12.42
N ASP A 207 16.92 -3.78 -11.27
CA ASP A 207 16.84 -4.63 -10.09
C ASP A 207 16.20 -3.96 -8.87
N ALA A 208 15.92 -2.64 -8.93
CA ALA A 208 15.35 -1.90 -7.81
C ALA A 208 14.34 -0.83 -8.22
N LEU A 209 13.35 -0.63 -7.35
CA LEU A 209 12.45 0.51 -7.35
C LEU A 209 12.64 1.24 -6.02
N VAL A 210 12.90 2.54 -6.08
CA VAL A 210 12.97 3.42 -4.92
C VAL A 210 11.83 4.41 -5.00
N LEU A 211 11.06 4.54 -3.91
CA LEU A 211 9.97 5.48 -3.74
C LEU A 211 10.29 6.34 -2.52
N GLY A 212 10.18 7.66 -2.65
CA GLY A 212 10.52 8.61 -1.59
C GLY A 212 9.42 9.63 -1.35
N ALA A 213 9.33 10.10 -0.11
CA ALA A 213 8.47 11.21 0.26
C ALA A 213 9.14 12.11 1.32
N VAL A 214 8.93 13.42 1.20
CA VAL A 214 9.23 14.40 2.24
C VAL A 214 7.95 15.18 2.52
N LEU A 215 7.46 15.11 3.75
CA LEU A 215 6.19 15.69 4.17
C LEU A 215 6.40 16.64 5.34
N PRO A 216 6.37 17.96 5.13
CA PRO A 216 6.37 18.94 6.20
C PRO A 216 5.15 18.78 7.12
N VAL A 217 5.30 19.17 8.38
CA VAL A 217 4.15 19.39 9.27
C VAL A 217 3.51 20.74 8.91
N ALA A 218 2.19 20.73 8.73
CA ALA A 218 1.40 21.92 8.45
C ALA A 218 1.19 22.78 9.71
#